data_AF-A0A2K0TXA9-F1
#
_entry.id   AF-A0A2K0TXA9-F1
#
_cell.length_a   1.000
_cell.length_b   1.000
_cell.length_c   1.000
_cell.angle_alpha   90.00
_cell.angle_beta   90.00
_cell.angle_gamma   90.00
#
_symmetry.space_group_name_H-M   'P 1'
#
loop_
_entity.id
_entity.type
_entity.pdbx_description
1 polymer ?
#
loop_
_entity_poly.entity_id
_entity_poly.type
_entity_poly.pdbx_seq_one_letter_code
_entity_poly.pdbx_strand_id
1 'polypeptide(L)'
;MTAFTYTHSPSLTPLTTHSPQSLSASSNPPINFLMTSVLVLRPPSPNKPQPQILLLRRHPADSYPLKWEPPGGSVDASDPTVLFAAARELHEETSLSSPHFHTWVAMARDLNEDAGMKGWGVQPEEELARDVEVKIEGGNVVRVTTFLETKNVWGKMNFVATVDQGEVEIDPEEHVEWGWFTEDEVRRGRAVLPLENGSEKEEERVLEFTSRAVWGSVLEAFRVGRELGVFV
;
A
#
# COMPACT_ATOMS: atom_id res chain seq x y z
N MET A 1 16.66 -16.93 5.71
CA MET A 1 15.33 -16.31 5.70
C MET A 1 15.20 -15.54 6.98
N THR A 2 15.12 -14.22 6.88
CA THR A 2 14.83 -13.33 8.00
C THR A 2 13.46 -13.74 8.54
N ALA A 3 13.39 -14.07 9.83
CA ALA A 3 12.16 -14.54 10.44
C ALA A 3 11.31 -13.33 10.82
N PHE A 4 10.40 -12.90 9.93
CA PHE A 4 9.34 -11.97 10.26
C PHE A 4 8.08 -12.74 10.68
N THR A 5 7.27 -12.12 11.53
CA THR A 5 5.96 -12.64 11.94
C THR A 5 4.90 -11.60 11.58
N TYR A 6 3.64 -12.04 11.47
CA TYR A 6 2.50 -11.15 11.30
C TYR A 6 1.26 -11.76 11.97
N THR A 7 0.28 -10.92 12.25
CA THR A 7 -1.06 -11.33 12.67
C THR A 7 -2.11 -10.74 11.74
N HIS A 8 -3.34 -11.25 11.78
CA HIS A 8 -4.41 -10.72 10.94
C HIS A 8 -5.76 -10.85 11.63
N SER A 9 -6.70 -10.00 11.23
CA SER A 9 -8.09 -10.09 11.65
C SER A 9 -8.79 -11.33 11.05
N PRO A 10 -9.83 -11.88 11.71
CA PRO A 10 -10.51 -13.09 11.23
C PRO A 10 -11.10 -12.98 9.82
N SER A 11 -11.48 -11.78 9.39
CA SER A 11 -11.97 -11.49 8.03
C SER A 11 -10.95 -11.83 6.94
N LEU A 12 -9.66 -11.85 7.27
CA LEU A 12 -8.57 -12.18 6.35
C LEU A 12 -8.19 -13.66 6.35
N THR A 13 -8.79 -14.49 7.21
CA THR A 13 -8.52 -15.95 7.27
C THR A 13 -8.59 -16.62 5.89
N PRO A 14 -9.56 -16.30 5.00
CA PRO A 14 -9.59 -16.89 3.67
C PRO A 14 -8.31 -16.65 2.83
N LEU A 15 -7.56 -15.58 3.09
CA LEU A 15 -6.32 -15.27 2.38
C LEU A 15 -5.07 -15.97 2.97
N THR A 16 -5.23 -16.71 4.06
CA THR A 16 -4.13 -17.46 4.71
C THR A 16 -3.95 -18.88 4.20
N THR A 17 -4.91 -19.40 3.43
CA THR A 17 -4.92 -20.79 2.97
C THR A 17 -4.72 -20.92 1.46
N HIS A 18 -4.66 -19.80 0.74
CA HIS A 18 -4.60 -19.77 -0.72
C HIS A 18 -3.22 -19.36 -1.20
N SER A 19 -2.69 -20.12 -2.17
CA SER A 19 -1.46 -19.72 -2.85
C SER A 19 -1.74 -18.54 -3.80
N PRO A 20 -0.75 -17.68 -4.05
CA PRO A 20 -0.87 -16.57 -5.01
C PRO A 20 -1.35 -17.02 -6.41
N GLN A 21 -0.92 -18.19 -6.87
CA GLN A 21 -1.32 -18.72 -8.19
C GLN A 21 -2.81 -19.02 -8.26
N SER A 22 -3.42 -19.48 -7.16
CA SER A 22 -4.86 -19.78 -7.12
C SER A 22 -5.71 -18.52 -7.29
N LEU A 23 -5.29 -17.40 -6.67
CA LEU A 23 -5.92 -16.08 -6.80
C LEU A 23 -5.81 -15.54 -8.24
N SER A 24 -4.65 -15.74 -8.87
CA SER A 24 -4.41 -15.24 -10.23
C SER A 24 -5.25 -15.97 -11.29
N ALA A 25 -5.41 -17.28 -11.14
CA ALA A 25 -6.12 -18.11 -12.11
C ALA A 25 -7.66 -17.97 -12.04
N SER A 26 -8.21 -17.53 -10.90
CA SER A 26 -9.67 -17.40 -10.71
C SER A 26 -10.21 -16.00 -11.05
N SER A 27 -9.35 -15.06 -11.44
CA SER A 27 -9.74 -13.69 -11.81
C SER A 27 -10.22 -13.59 -13.28
N ASN A 28 -11.05 -12.58 -13.55
CA ASN A 28 -11.43 -12.19 -14.92
C ASN A 28 -11.28 -10.66 -15.09
N PRO A 29 -10.31 -10.18 -15.90
CA PRO A 29 -9.36 -10.96 -16.71
C PRO A 29 -8.38 -11.78 -15.84
N PRO A 30 -7.74 -12.82 -16.40
CA PRO A 30 -6.66 -13.53 -15.73
C PRO A 30 -5.53 -12.57 -15.35
N ILE A 31 -5.06 -12.66 -14.12
CA ILE A 31 -3.93 -11.88 -13.63
C ILE A 31 -2.65 -12.64 -14.00
N ASN A 32 -1.71 -11.94 -14.66
CA ASN A 32 -0.40 -12.49 -15.01
C ASN A 32 0.56 -12.46 -13.81
N PHE A 33 0.54 -11.37 -13.05
CA PHE A 33 1.41 -11.15 -11.91
C PHE A 33 0.64 -10.53 -10.75
N LEU A 34 0.85 -11.05 -9.54
CA LEU A 34 0.32 -10.45 -8.32
C LEU A 34 1.39 -9.61 -7.64
N MET A 35 0.93 -8.53 -7.02
CA MET A 35 1.72 -7.71 -6.14
C MET A 35 0.90 -7.32 -4.91
N THR A 36 1.59 -6.88 -3.87
CA THR A 36 0.98 -6.46 -2.62
C THR A 36 1.42 -5.05 -2.26
N SER A 37 0.66 -4.39 -1.39
CA SER A 37 1.17 -3.21 -0.69
C SER A 37 0.58 -3.12 0.71
N VAL A 38 1.36 -2.57 1.63
CA VAL A 38 0.96 -2.43 3.03
C VAL A 38 0.72 -0.97 3.36
N LEU A 39 -0.55 -0.64 3.56
CA LEU A 39 -1.05 0.65 4.00
C LEU A 39 -0.94 0.72 5.53
N VAL A 40 0.27 1.02 6.02
CA VAL A 40 0.57 1.06 7.46
C VAL A 40 0.01 2.33 8.06
N LEU A 41 -1.07 2.20 8.85
CA LEU A 41 -1.67 3.29 9.59
C LEU A 41 -1.02 3.41 10.97
N ARG A 42 -0.70 4.64 11.34
CA ARG A 42 -0.22 5.01 12.67
C ARG A 42 -1.31 5.83 13.37
N PRO A 43 -1.89 5.32 14.48
CA PRO A 43 -2.87 6.05 15.26
C PRO A 43 -2.32 7.37 15.84
N PRO A 44 -3.20 8.33 16.18
CA PRO A 44 -2.81 9.53 16.90
C PRO A 44 -2.03 9.25 18.18
N SER A 45 -1.06 10.11 18.48
CA SER A 45 -0.31 10.14 19.74
C SER A 45 -0.31 11.57 20.33
N PRO A 46 0.05 11.76 21.60
CA PRO A 46 0.06 13.09 22.22
C PRO A 46 0.88 14.15 21.44
N ASN A 47 1.94 13.73 20.75
CA ASN A 47 2.80 14.61 19.95
C ASN A 47 2.39 14.67 18.46
N LYS A 48 1.53 13.77 18.00
CA LYS A 48 1.05 13.64 16.62
C LYS A 48 -0.46 13.37 16.65
N PRO A 49 -1.31 14.40 16.79
CA PRO A 49 -2.74 14.21 17.08
C PRO A 49 -3.56 13.74 15.88
N GLN A 50 -2.97 13.62 14.70
CA GLN A 50 -3.63 13.13 13.49
C GLN A 50 -3.13 11.72 13.16
N PRO A 51 -4.00 10.82 12.66
CA PRO A 51 -3.55 9.56 12.12
C PRO A 51 -2.64 9.79 10.92
N GLN A 52 -1.64 8.93 10.75
CA GLN A 52 -0.69 9.02 9.65
C GLN A 52 -0.60 7.70 8.90
N ILE A 53 -0.04 7.74 7.69
CA ILE A 53 0.30 6.56 6.91
C ILE A 53 1.78 6.61 6.48
N LEU A 54 2.46 5.47 6.47
CA LEU A 54 3.82 5.36 5.96
C LEU A 54 3.83 5.38 4.44
N LEU A 55 4.65 6.23 3.85
CA LEU A 55 4.96 6.20 2.41
C LEU A 55 6.48 6.26 2.20
N LEU A 56 6.92 5.60 1.14
CA LEU A 56 8.29 5.54 0.66
C LEU A 56 8.40 6.28 -0.68
N ARG A 57 9.56 6.84 -0.97
CA ARG A 57 9.86 7.52 -2.23
C ARG A 57 10.87 6.70 -3.02
N ARG A 58 10.44 6.28 -4.21
CA ARG A 58 11.19 5.39 -5.11
C ARG A 58 12.54 5.98 -5.51
N HIS A 59 13.55 5.12 -5.62
CA HIS A 59 14.88 5.48 -6.06
C HIS A 59 14.86 6.07 -7.48
N PRO A 60 15.67 7.10 -7.80
CA PRO A 60 15.66 7.77 -9.11
C PRO A 60 16.04 6.87 -10.30
N ALA A 61 16.68 5.72 -10.04
CA ALA A 61 17.05 4.75 -11.07
C ALA A 61 15.99 3.68 -11.30
N ASP A 62 14.93 3.65 -10.50
CA ASP A 62 13.83 2.70 -10.64
C ASP A 62 12.74 3.24 -11.60
N SER A 63 11.83 2.36 -12.01
CA SER A 63 10.56 2.70 -12.64
C SER A 63 9.77 3.68 -11.76
N TYR A 64 8.99 4.58 -12.38
CA TYR A 64 8.28 5.66 -11.69
C TYR A 64 9.20 6.44 -10.71
N PRO A 65 10.31 7.01 -11.20
CA PRO A 65 11.36 7.55 -10.34
C PRO A 65 10.82 8.69 -9.48
N LEU A 66 11.23 8.72 -8.21
CA LEU A 66 10.91 9.74 -7.22
C LEU A 66 9.41 9.87 -6.89
N LYS A 67 8.57 8.92 -7.31
CA LYS A 67 7.16 8.84 -6.91
C LYS A 67 7.02 8.22 -5.52
N TRP A 68 5.93 8.57 -4.84
CA TRP A 68 5.58 8.05 -3.53
C TRP A 68 4.64 6.87 -3.61
N GLU A 69 4.80 5.92 -2.69
CA GLU A 69 3.95 4.73 -2.59
C GLU A 69 3.97 4.14 -1.17
N PRO A 70 2.98 3.32 -0.81
CA PRO A 70 3.09 2.45 0.36
C PRO A 70 4.13 1.34 0.11
N PRO A 71 4.77 0.80 1.15
CA PRO A 71 5.67 -0.34 1.01
C PRO A 71 4.99 -1.52 0.30
N GLY A 72 5.70 -2.25 -0.54
CA GLY A 72 5.16 -3.41 -1.22
C GLY A 72 5.78 -3.72 -2.58
N GLY A 73 5.88 -5.01 -2.86
CA GLY A 73 6.42 -5.53 -4.10
C GLY A 73 5.65 -6.72 -4.66
N SER A 74 6.34 -7.49 -5.50
CA SER A 74 5.76 -8.62 -6.22
C SER A 74 5.48 -9.79 -5.28
N VAL A 75 4.41 -10.53 -5.54
CA VAL A 75 4.14 -11.78 -4.84
C VAL A 75 4.83 -12.92 -5.57
N ASP A 76 5.79 -13.55 -4.93
CA ASP A 76 6.57 -14.64 -5.51
C ASP A 76 5.78 -15.94 -5.57
N ALA A 77 6.14 -16.78 -6.54
CA ALA A 77 5.53 -18.10 -6.66
C ALA A 77 5.80 -19.02 -5.45
N SER A 78 6.89 -18.75 -4.72
CA SER A 78 7.28 -19.45 -3.49
C SER A 78 6.63 -18.87 -2.23
N ASP A 79 6.00 -17.70 -2.31
CA ASP A 79 5.31 -17.12 -1.14
C ASP A 79 4.12 -18.03 -0.77
N PRO A 80 4.02 -18.48 0.51
CA PRO A 80 2.93 -19.35 0.94
C PRO A 80 1.55 -18.71 0.73
N THR A 81 1.46 -17.39 0.93
CA THR A 81 0.22 -16.61 0.82
C THR A 81 0.52 -15.16 0.41
N VAL A 82 -0.49 -14.44 -0.06
CA VAL A 82 -0.37 -12.99 -0.34
C VAL A 82 -0.12 -12.16 0.94
N LEU A 83 -0.59 -12.61 2.10
CA LEU A 83 -0.31 -11.95 3.39
C LEU A 83 1.14 -12.16 3.83
N PHE A 84 1.71 -13.33 3.54
CA PHE A 84 3.13 -13.59 3.76
C PHE A 84 3.98 -12.66 2.91
N ALA A 85 3.68 -12.55 1.61
CA ALA A 85 4.35 -11.61 0.72
C ALA A 85 4.23 -10.17 1.23
N ALA A 86 3.04 -9.75 1.67
CA ALA A 86 2.84 -8.42 2.24
C ALA A 86 3.74 -8.13 3.45
N ALA A 87 3.88 -9.10 4.36
CA ALA A 87 4.75 -8.97 5.51
C ALA A 87 6.24 -9.04 5.15
N ARG A 88 6.60 -9.83 4.13
CA ARG A 88 7.97 -9.91 3.57
C ARG A 88 8.39 -8.56 3.01
N GLU A 89 7.61 -8.02 2.08
CA GLU A 89 7.90 -6.75 1.40
C GLU A 89 7.97 -5.59 2.40
N LEU A 90 7.04 -5.53 3.36
CA LEU A 90 7.13 -4.52 4.43
C LEU A 90 8.45 -4.63 5.20
N HIS A 91 8.88 -5.84 5.52
CA HIS A 91 10.12 -6.06 6.27
C HIS A 91 11.36 -5.72 5.45
N GLU A 92 11.43 -6.16 4.20
CA GLU A 92 12.54 -5.91 3.28
C GLU A 92 12.72 -4.41 3.02
N GLU A 93 11.62 -3.69 2.74
CA GLU A 93 11.68 -2.28 2.35
C GLU A 93 11.74 -1.30 3.53
N THR A 94 11.42 -1.70 4.77
CA THR A 94 11.29 -0.75 5.89
C THR A 94 11.86 -1.22 7.22
N SER A 95 12.35 -2.47 7.29
CA SER A 95 12.74 -3.16 8.53
C SER A 95 11.61 -3.34 9.58
N LEU A 96 10.41 -2.82 9.31
CA LEU A 96 9.25 -3.01 10.19
C LEU A 96 8.85 -4.49 10.25
N SER A 97 8.42 -4.94 11.42
CA SER A 97 8.07 -6.35 11.68
C SER A 97 6.80 -6.45 12.52
N SER A 98 6.21 -7.65 12.58
CA SER A 98 5.00 -7.92 13.36
C SER A 98 3.78 -7.07 12.98
N PRO A 99 3.46 -6.83 11.68
CA PRO A 99 2.25 -6.12 11.35
C PRO A 99 1.00 -6.90 11.79
N HIS A 100 -0.02 -6.16 12.22
CA HIS A 100 -1.39 -6.67 12.29
C HIS A 100 -2.16 -6.21 11.05
N PHE A 101 -2.54 -7.15 10.18
CA PHE A 101 -3.39 -6.86 9.03
C PHE A 101 -4.86 -6.81 9.44
N HIS A 102 -5.50 -5.66 9.26
CA HIS A 102 -6.90 -5.43 9.65
C HIS A 102 -7.87 -5.86 8.55
N THR A 103 -7.56 -5.48 7.30
CA THR A 103 -8.38 -5.77 6.12
C THR A 103 -7.59 -5.53 4.84
N TRP A 104 -8.20 -5.75 3.68
CA TRP A 104 -7.75 -5.24 2.40
C TRP A 104 -8.64 -4.10 1.91
N VAL A 105 -8.10 -3.24 1.04
CA VAL A 105 -8.84 -2.19 0.32
C VAL A 105 -8.56 -2.27 -1.18
N ALA A 106 -9.54 -1.82 -1.95
CA ALA A 106 -9.45 -1.70 -3.40
C ALA A 106 -9.27 -0.23 -3.78
N MET A 107 -9.61 0.18 -5.00
CA MET A 107 -9.59 1.60 -5.36
C MET A 107 -10.65 2.39 -4.57
N ALA A 108 -10.34 3.63 -4.21
CA ALA A 108 -11.32 4.55 -3.66
C ALA A 108 -12.48 4.75 -4.63
N ARG A 109 -13.71 4.76 -4.09
CA ARG A 109 -14.94 4.92 -4.89
C ARG A 109 -15.18 6.36 -5.33
N ASP A 110 -14.82 7.31 -4.47
CA ASP A 110 -14.97 8.76 -4.70
C ASP A 110 -13.73 9.48 -4.18
N LEU A 111 -13.02 10.16 -5.08
CA LEU A 111 -11.94 11.07 -4.72
C LEU A 111 -12.54 12.49 -4.75
N ASN A 112 -12.82 13.05 -3.57
CA ASN A 112 -13.06 14.50 -3.47
C ASN A 112 -11.71 15.20 -3.73
N GLU A 113 -11.47 15.50 -4.99
CA GLU A 113 -10.21 16.00 -5.52
C GLU A 113 -10.01 17.49 -5.24
N ASP A 114 -8.78 17.84 -4.87
CA ASP A 114 -8.28 19.18 -5.10
C ASP A 114 -7.85 19.33 -6.56
N ALA A 115 -8.24 20.43 -7.21
CA ALA A 115 -7.97 20.70 -8.63
C ALA A 115 -6.47 20.67 -9.00
N GLY A 116 -5.58 20.82 -8.02
CA GLY A 116 -4.12 20.83 -8.18
C GLY A 116 -3.48 19.45 -8.43
N MET A 117 -4.22 18.36 -8.25
CA MET A 117 -3.71 16.99 -8.50
C MET A 117 -4.07 16.44 -9.90
N LYS A 118 -4.76 17.23 -10.73
CA LYS A 118 -5.12 16.83 -12.09
C LYS A 118 -3.85 16.60 -12.93
N GLY A 119 -3.62 15.35 -13.32
CA GLY A 119 -2.51 14.94 -14.18
C GLY A 119 -1.29 14.37 -13.45
N TRP A 120 -1.38 14.09 -12.14
CA TRP A 120 -0.34 13.37 -11.40
C TRP A 120 -0.56 11.86 -11.41
N GLY A 121 0.55 11.14 -11.53
CA GLY A 121 0.55 9.69 -11.67
C GLY A 121 -0.11 9.21 -12.96
N VAL A 122 0.04 7.92 -13.24
CA VAL A 122 -0.70 7.27 -14.33
C VAL A 122 -2.19 7.33 -14.02
N GLN A 123 -2.99 7.77 -15.00
CA GLN A 123 -4.44 7.81 -14.83
C GLN A 123 -5.04 6.41 -14.97
N PRO A 124 -6.09 6.05 -14.24
CA PRO A 124 -6.67 4.70 -14.27
C PRO A 124 -7.05 4.27 -15.70
N GLU A 125 -7.50 5.20 -16.53
CA GLU A 125 -7.87 4.94 -17.92
C GLU A 125 -6.65 4.62 -18.82
N GLU A 126 -5.47 5.13 -18.47
CA GLU A 126 -4.23 4.91 -19.23
C GLU A 126 -3.65 3.51 -18.97
N GLU A 127 -3.81 3.01 -17.75
CA GLU A 127 -3.39 1.65 -17.32
C GLU A 127 -4.54 0.64 -17.28
N LEU A 128 -5.74 1.00 -17.75
CA LEU A 128 -6.96 0.18 -17.64
C LEU A 128 -7.22 -0.36 -16.22
N ALA A 129 -6.94 0.47 -15.20
CA ALA A 129 -7.10 0.07 -13.81
C ALA A 129 -8.57 -0.17 -13.45
N ARG A 130 -8.83 -1.31 -12.79
CA ARG A 130 -10.18 -1.68 -12.31
C ARG A 130 -10.12 -2.67 -11.17
N ASP A 131 -11.09 -2.55 -10.26
CA ASP A 131 -11.32 -3.57 -9.25
C ASP A 131 -12.02 -4.78 -9.88
N VAL A 132 -11.48 -5.97 -9.66
CA VAL A 132 -12.09 -7.23 -10.05
C VAL A 132 -12.40 -8.06 -8.82
N GLU A 133 -13.54 -8.75 -8.86
CA GLU A 133 -13.92 -9.72 -7.84
C GLU A 133 -13.29 -11.07 -8.16
N VAL A 134 -12.47 -11.56 -7.23
CA VAL A 134 -11.79 -12.85 -7.31
C VAL A 134 -12.46 -13.77 -6.29
N LYS A 135 -13.03 -14.87 -6.80
CA LYS A 135 -13.61 -15.90 -5.94
C LYS A 135 -12.49 -16.77 -5.39
N ILE A 136 -12.50 -16.98 -4.09
CA ILE A 136 -11.59 -17.89 -3.39
C ILE A 136 -12.38 -19.06 -2.79
N GLU A 137 -11.70 -20.14 -2.44
CA GLU A 137 -12.34 -21.31 -1.85
C GLU A 137 -13.11 -20.94 -0.57
N GLY A 138 -14.20 -21.66 -0.33
CA GLY A 138 -15.18 -21.32 0.69
C GLY A 138 -16.24 -20.31 0.24
N GLY A 139 -16.20 -19.85 -1.02
CA GLY A 139 -17.21 -18.95 -1.59
C GLY A 139 -17.01 -17.48 -1.24
N ASN A 140 -15.89 -17.14 -0.59
CA ASN A 140 -15.54 -15.76 -0.29
C ASN A 140 -15.14 -15.03 -1.59
N VAL A 141 -15.37 -13.73 -1.60
CA VAL A 141 -14.99 -12.85 -2.71
C VAL A 141 -14.02 -11.81 -2.16
N VAL A 142 -12.86 -11.72 -2.80
CA VAL A 142 -11.89 -10.64 -2.54
C VAL A 142 -11.85 -9.72 -3.75
N ARG A 143 -11.46 -8.47 -3.52
CA ARG A 143 -11.33 -7.48 -4.58
C ARG A 143 -9.84 -7.24 -4.81
N VAL A 144 -9.43 -7.32 -6.07
CA VAL A 144 -8.06 -7.07 -6.51
C VAL A 144 -8.09 -5.91 -7.49
N THR A 145 -7.25 -4.91 -7.28
CA THR A 145 -7.11 -3.80 -8.24
C THR A 145 -6.17 -4.26 -9.34
N THR A 146 -6.71 -4.44 -10.55
CA THR A 146 -5.93 -4.83 -11.72
C THR A 146 -5.53 -3.62 -12.53
N PHE A 147 -4.37 -3.66 -13.19
CA PHE A 147 -3.90 -2.65 -14.14
C PHE A 147 -3.00 -3.31 -15.20
N LEU A 148 -2.80 -2.65 -16.34
CA LEU A 148 -1.94 -3.09 -17.42
C LEU A 148 -0.57 -2.42 -17.32
N GLU A 149 0.46 -3.24 -17.31
CA GLU A 149 1.84 -2.77 -17.40
C GLU A 149 2.64 -3.74 -18.26
N THR A 150 3.47 -3.21 -19.16
CA THR A 150 4.29 -4.00 -20.10
C THR A 150 3.53 -5.08 -20.88
N LYS A 151 2.23 -4.85 -21.17
CA LYS A 151 1.28 -5.79 -21.82
C LYS A 151 0.78 -6.95 -20.94
N ASN A 152 1.13 -6.96 -19.66
CA ASN A 152 0.66 -7.94 -18.68
C ASN A 152 -0.41 -7.32 -17.78
N VAL A 153 -1.37 -8.13 -17.37
CA VAL A 153 -2.35 -7.76 -16.32
C VAL A 153 -1.71 -8.01 -14.97
N TRP A 154 -1.43 -6.94 -14.25
CA TRP A 154 -1.02 -6.99 -12.85
C TRP A 154 -2.24 -6.94 -11.95
N GLY A 155 -2.17 -7.61 -10.79
CA GLY A 155 -3.17 -7.55 -9.74
C GLY A 155 -2.54 -7.12 -8.43
N LYS A 156 -2.96 -5.97 -7.90
CA LYS A 156 -2.49 -5.43 -6.62
C LYS A 156 -3.51 -5.66 -5.52
N MET A 157 -3.04 -6.21 -4.40
CA MET A 157 -3.79 -6.34 -3.16
C MET A 157 -3.24 -5.36 -2.13
N ASN A 158 -4.04 -4.38 -1.72
CA ASN A 158 -3.62 -3.39 -0.72
C ASN A 158 -4.14 -3.82 0.66
N PHE A 159 -3.26 -4.05 1.62
CA PHE A 159 -3.62 -4.44 2.98
C PHE A 159 -3.48 -3.26 3.93
N VAL A 160 -4.52 -3.01 4.73
CA VAL A 160 -4.49 -2.04 5.83
C VAL A 160 -3.88 -2.71 7.04
N ALA A 161 -2.82 -2.13 7.60
CA ALA A 161 -2.10 -2.69 8.73
C ALA A 161 -1.76 -1.65 9.78
N THR A 162 -1.48 -2.12 10.99
CA THR A 162 -0.76 -1.37 12.03
C THR A 162 0.52 -2.12 12.40
N VAL A 163 1.51 -1.41 12.91
CA VAL A 163 2.74 -1.98 13.48
C VAL A 163 2.90 -1.46 14.90
N ASP A 164 3.21 -2.35 15.84
CA ASP A 164 3.26 -2.01 17.27
C ASP A 164 4.50 -1.17 17.62
N GLN A 165 5.66 -1.55 17.08
CA GLN A 165 6.96 -0.91 17.33
C GLN A 165 7.90 -1.13 16.14
N GLY A 166 8.77 -0.15 15.87
CA GLY A 166 9.82 -0.24 14.86
C GLY A 166 10.31 1.14 14.43
N GLU A 167 11.60 1.25 14.18
CA GLU A 167 12.17 2.37 13.44
C GLU A 167 12.18 1.99 11.96
N VAL A 168 11.81 2.94 11.10
CA VAL A 168 11.79 2.73 9.65
C VAL A 168 13.21 2.88 9.13
N GLU A 169 13.75 1.79 8.59
CA GLU A 169 15.00 1.77 7.84
C GLU A 169 14.71 1.25 6.45
N ILE A 170 14.79 2.15 5.46
CA ILE A 170 14.48 1.82 4.06
C ILE A 170 15.64 1.16 3.35
N ASP A 171 15.33 0.31 2.37
CA ASP A 171 16.34 -0.22 1.45
C ASP A 171 16.83 0.92 0.51
N PRO A 172 18.12 1.31 0.58
CA PRO A 172 18.65 2.38 -0.26
C PRO A 172 18.77 2.01 -1.75
N GLU A 173 18.66 0.72 -2.12
CA GLU A 173 18.62 0.30 -3.52
C GLU A 173 17.25 0.58 -4.16
N GLU A 174 16.17 0.57 -3.36
CA GLU A 174 14.79 0.72 -3.83
C GLU A 174 14.18 2.09 -3.51
N HIS A 175 14.54 2.70 -2.38
CA HIS A 175 13.94 3.96 -1.92
C HIS A 175 15.00 4.95 -1.42
N VAL A 176 14.68 6.24 -1.52
CA VAL A 176 15.58 7.34 -1.14
C VAL A 176 15.05 8.24 -0.03
N GLU A 177 13.77 8.09 0.31
CA GLU A 177 13.11 8.89 1.34
C GLU A 177 11.88 8.15 1.85
N TRP A 178 11.51 8.40 3.10
CA TRP A 178 10.27 7.92 3.69
C TRP A 178 9.69 8.98 4.62
N GLY A 179 8.40 8.83 4.93
CA GLY A 179 7.72 9.70 5.88
C GLY A 179 6.37 9.17 6.32
N TRP A 180 5.87 9.76 7.41
CA TRP A 180 4.51 9.54 7.89
C TRP A 180 3.65 10.74 7.60
N PHE A 181 2.59 10.52 6.84
CA PHE A 181 1.78 11.59 6.26
C PHE A 181 0.35 11.53 6.76
N THR A 182 -0.25 12.68 7.06
CA THR A 182 -1.66 12.75 7.44
C THR A 182 -2.57 12.62 6.22
N GLU A 183 -3.85 12.31 6.43
CA GLU A 183 -4.83 12.27 5.33
C GLU A 183 -4.89 13.62 4.59
N ASP A 184 -4.83 14.74 5.30
CA ASP A 184 -4.88 16.09 4.71
C ASP A 184 -3.65 16.39 3.86
N GLU A 185 -2.47 15.91 4.25
CA GLU A 185 -1.24 16.04 3.45
C GLU A 185 -1.31 15.21 2.16
N VAL A 186 -1.77 13.96 2.28
CA VAL A 186 -1.98 13.08 1.12
C VAL A 186 -3.03 13.66 0.17
N ARG A 187 -4.14 14.19 0.70
CA ARG A 187 -5.22 14.78 -0.11
C ARG A 187 -4.76 16.02 -0.87
N ARG A 188 -3.91 16.85 -0.24
CA ARG A 188 -3.31 18.04 -0.89
C ARG A 188 -2.13 17.70 -1.80
N GLY A 189 -1.61 16.47 -1.74
CA GLY A 189 -0.41 16.06 -2.45
C GLY A 189 0.86 16.79 -1.98
N ARG A 190 0.87 17.34 -0.77
CA ARG A 190 1.97 18.14 -0.21
C ARG A 190 2.09 17.96 1.29
N ALA A 191 3.32 17.81 1.76
CA ALA A 191 3.63 17.69 3.18
C ALA A 191 4.86 18.52 3.54
N VAL A 192 4.87 19.08 4.75
CA VAL A 192 6.10 19.60 5.35
C VAL A 192 6.56 18.52 6.29
N LEU A 193 7.61 17.79 5.93
CA LEU A 193 8.08 16.68 6.75
C LEU A 193 8.73 17.21 8.04
N PRO A 194 8.15 16.98 9.24
CA PRO A 194 8.93 17.05 10.46
C PRO A 194 9.94 15.90 10.44
N LEU A 195 11.18 16.23 10.80
CA LEU A 195 12.38 15.44 10.57
C LEU A 195 12.43 14.16 11.44
N GLU A 196 11.67 13.12 11.10
CA GLU A 196 11.87 11.76 11.65
C GLU A 196 12.92 10.97 10.83
N ASN A 197 13.25 11.40 9.61
CA ASN A 197 14.17 10.73 8.68
C ASN A 197 15.59 11.35 8.61
N GLY A 198 15.93 12.27 9.52
CA GLY A 198 17.28 12.85 9.63
C GLY A 198 17.68 13.92 8.60
N SER A 199 16.78 14.37 7.72
CA SER A 199 17.09 15.50 6.83
C SER A 199 17.12 16.84 7.60
N GLU A 200 18.02 17.78 7.27
CA GLU A 200 18.21 19.03 8.07
C GLU A 200 17.32 20.22 7.62
N LYS A 201 16.37 20.01 6.70
CA LYS A 201 15.60 21.12 6.11
C LYS A 201 14.10 20.86 6.12
N GLU A 202 13.36 21.76 6.76
CA GLU A 202 11.91 21.92 6.62
C GLU A 202 11.60 22.40 5.19
N GLU A 203 11.58 21.46 4.25
CA GLU A 203 11.20 21.72 2.86
C GLU A 203 9.88 21.02 2.57
N GLU A 204 8.97 21.75 1.92
CA GLU A 204 7.73 21.16 1.43
C GLU A 204 8.05 20.09 0.38
N ARG A 205 7.48 18.89 0.56
CA ARG A 205 7.54 17.78 -0.38
C ARG A 205 6.27 17.71 -1.19
N VAL A 206 6.45 17.48 -2.49
CA VAL A 206 5.36 17.08 -3.39
C VAL A 206 5.20 15.57 -3.29
N LEU A 207 4.01 15.13 -2.90
CA LEU A 207 3.63 13.73 -2.77
C LEU A 207 3.01 13.23 -4.08
N GLU A 208 3.81 13.20 -5.14
CA GLU A 208 3.36 12.66 -6.42
C GLU A 208 3.40 11.12 -6.38
N PHE A 209 2.25 10.47 -6.51
CA PHE A 209 2.11 9.02 -6.46
C PHE A 209 2.42 8.36 -7.81
N THR A 210 2.74 7.06 -7.78
CA THR A 210 2.96 6.24 -8.98
C THR A 210 1.75 6.22 -9.91
N SER A 211 0.56 6.01 -9.34
CA SER A 211 -0.71 6.11 -10.05
C SER A 211 -1.81 6.72 -9.20
N ARG A 212 -2.87 7.18 -9.86
CA ARG A 212 -4.07 7.69 -9.20
C ARG A 212 -4.77 6.60 -8.37
N ALA A 213 -4.70 5.35 -8.82
CA ALA A 213 -5.25 4.22 -8.08
C ALA A 213 -4.53 4.03 -6.73
N VAL A 214 -3.19 4.16 -6.72
CA VAL A 214 -2.40 4.10 -5.47
C VAL A 214 -2.79 5.23 -4.51
N TRP A 215 -2.86 6.48 -5.00
CA TRP A 215 -3.31 7.61 -4.19
C TRP A 215 -4.71 7.38 -3.60
N GLY A 216 -5.63 6.85 -4.42
CA GLY A 216 -6.97 6.50 -3.98
C GLY A 216 -6.98 5.44 -2.88
N SER A 217 -6.22 4.36 -3.04
CA SER A 217 -6.12 3.31 -2.01
C SER A 217 -5.52 3.82 -0.69
N VAL A 218 -4.62 4.81 -0.73
CA VAL A 218 -4.11 5.47 0.48
C VAL A 218 -5.22 6.24 1.21
N LEU A 219 -6.01 7.04 0.49
CA LEU A 219 -7.14 7.76 1.09
C LEU A 219 -8.23 6.80 1.60
N GLU A 220 -8.47 5.71 0.88
CA GLU A 220 -9.39 4.65 1.29
C GLU A 220 -8.92 3.97 2.58
N ALA A 221 -7.61 3.81 2.77
CA ALA A 221 -7.03 3.27 4.01
C ALA A 221 -7.42 4.12 5.23
N PHE A 222 -7.38 5.46 5.11
CA PHE A 222 -7.80 6.35 6.20
C PHE A 222 -9.29 6.20 6.52
N ARG A 223 -10.14 6.16 5.48
CA ARG A 223 -11.60 5.97 5.62
C ARG A 223 -11.91 4.65 6.34
N VAL A 224 -11.32 3.56 5.87
CA VAL A 224 -11.52 2.21 6.42
C VAL A 224 -10.90 2.08 7.81
N GLY A 225 -9.75 2.70 8.06
CA GLY A 225 -9.11 2.74 9.38
C GLY A 225 -10.03 3.34 10.45
N ARG A 226 -10.74 4.43 10.13
CA ARG A 226 -11.79 5.00 11.02
C ARG A 226 -12.95 4.04 11.24
N GLU A 227 -13.46 3.42 10.18
CA GLU A 227 -14.60 2.49 10.28
C GLU A 227 -14.30 1.27 11.14
N LEU A 228 -13.05 0.79 11.10
CA LEU A 228 -12.57 -0.33 11.90
C LEU A 228 -12.15 0.08 13.31
N GLY A 229 -12.14 1.38 13.64
CA GLY A 229 -11.69 1.87 14.95
C GLY A 229 -10.19 1.70 15.18
N VAL A 230 -9.38 1.62 14.11
CA VAL A 230 -7.90 1.62 14.20
C VAL A 230 -7.41 2.92 14.84
N PHE A 231 -8.13 4.01 14.59
CA PHE A 231 -7.99 5.31 15.25
C PHE A 231 -9.34 6.02 15.30
N VAL A 232 -9.44 7.01 16.19
CA VAL A 232 -10.61 7.89 16.38
C VAL A 232 -10.26 9.30 15.92
#